data_AF-A0A953Y5E4-F1
#
_entry.id   AF-A0A953Y5E4-F1
#
_cell.length_a   1.000
_cell.length_b   1.000
_cell.length_c   1.000
_cell.angle_alpha   90.00
_cell.angle_beta   90.00
_cell.angle_gamma   90.00
#
_symmetry.space_group_name_H-M   'P 1'
#
loop_
_entity.id
_entity.type
_entity.pdbx_description
1 polymer ?
#
loop_
_entity_poly.entity_id
_entity_poly.type
_entity_poly.pdbx_seq_one_letter_code
_entity_poly.pdbx_strand_id
1 'polypeptide(L)'
;MATQTHDKTLVRLEVLPQQASRLTVDRSYPGRIEGVSLITSGPAAGHGFDVDRTTVEQVTEFAEGMRGRWTHSDLSADGLGRHLGRWQNVHSEPFLLCRTCGVEAHAQACPECGKEPTVAWRSVGDFAFDRTAYTIRPDGLDVPAPVYLMDRAEEDPRSLGISVVARFGFEAAEDAEVTRARIASRRDLLRGDWVADPAANPIGLHAGTDTPSELTEGAVRALDRIVARIGREQAKTRALAFLARYFGDAFEEEEHAEAALPEPELGALRARVDALRSELEALRQTVAAYRQAEEARRQEEGETFLAMLRTEAAALNAPIPAADLAKVEALLEAGDADTARLLGQAFLARSEALGQEPFQRGGVQPLAESHDAKKASVAARARVLRRRGWRVELSEDGTEIVSQIPPTGGGAA
;
A
#
# COMPACT_ATOMS: atom_id res chain seq x y z
N MET A 1 -14.72 -35.08 -24.20
CA MET A 1 -15.04 -34.37 -22.95
C MET A 1 -14.69 -32.91 -23.16
N ALA A 2 -15.70 -32.04 -23.24
CA ALA A 2 -15.47 -30.61 -23.38
C ALA A 2 -14.88 -30.10 -22.06
N THR A 3 -13.64 -29.61 -22.09
CA THR A 3 -13.06 -28.81 -21.00
C THR A 3 -13.96 -27.60 -20.82
N GLN A 4 -14.88 -27.65 -19.87
CA GLN A 4 -15.49 -26.43 -19.33
C GLN A 4 -14.31 -25.58 -18.85
N THR A 5 -14.01 -24.52 -19.61
CA THR A 5 -13.25 -23.39 -19.11
C THR A 5 -14.06 -22.84 -17.96
N HIS A 6 -13.87 -23.39 -16.76
CA HIS A 6 -14.34 -22.78 -15.53
C HIS A 6 -13.73 -21.39 -15.54
N ASP A 7 -14.61 -20.42 -15.80
CA ASP A 7 -14.24 -19.03 -15.86
C ASP A 7 -13.58 -18.71 -14.52
N LYS A 8 -12.30 -18.32 -14.58
CA LYS A 8 -11.38 -18.31 -13.44
C LYS A 8 -11.90 -17.32 -12.41
N THR A 9 -12.73 -17.81 -11.49
CA THR A 9 -13.41 -16.99 -10.50
C THR A 9 -12.36 -16.49 -9.53
N LEU A 10 -12.34 -15.18 -9.34
CA LEU A 10 -11.44 -14.53 -8.39
C LEU A 10 -12.03 -14.75 -7.00
N VAL A 11 -11.37 -15.59 -6.21
CA VAL A 11 -11.83 -15.93 -4.85
C VAL A 11 -10.90 -15.27 -3.82
N ARG A 12 -11.48 -14.91 -2.67
CA ARG A 12 -10.79 -14.40 -1.49
C ARG A 12 -10.79 -15.50 -0.45
N LEU A 13 -9.65 -15.74 0.18
CA LEU A 13 -9.54 -16.79 1.20
C LEU A 13 -9.23 -16.17 2.55
N GLU A 14 -9.96 -16.62 3.56
CA GLU A 14 -9.72 -16.29 4.95
C GLU A 14 -8.45 -17.01 5.43
N VAL A 15 -7.74 -16.35 6.33
CA VAL A 15 -6.64 -16.93 7.10
C VAL A 15 -7.04 -16.87 8.56
N LEU A 16 -6.63 -17.86 9.34
CA LEU A 16 -6.75 -17.76 10.80
C LEU A 16 -6.15 -16.42 11.29
N PRO A 17 -6.75 -15.79 12.32
CA PRO A 17 -6.24 -14.54 12.87
C PRO A 17 -4.73 -14.63 13.19
N GLN A 18 -3.99 -13.56 12.90
CA GLN A 18 -2.57 -13.54 13.23
C GLN A 18 -2.40 -13.59 14.75
N GLN A 19 -1.33 -14.24 15.20
CA GLN A 19 -1.01 -14.37 16.61
C GLN A 19 0.16 -13.47 16.99
N ALA A 20 0.06 -12.85 18.17
CA ALA A 20 1.12 -12.00 18.71
C ALA A 20 2.47 -12.71 18.84
N SER A 21 2.45 -14.01 19.16
CA SER A 21 3.66 -14.83 19.27
C SER A 21 4.38 -15.07 17.94
N ARG A 22 3.74 -14.80 16.80
CA ARG A 22 4.28 -15.10 15.46
C ARG A 22 4.79 -13.87 14.74
N LEU A 23 4.13 -12.72 14.92
CA LEU A 23 4.52 -11.52 14.19
C LEU A 23 5.73 -10.88 14.85
N THR A 24 6.74 -10.56 14.04
CA THR A 24 7.85 -9.70 14.44
C THR A 24 7.84 -8.47 13.55
N VAL A 25 7.95 -7.29 14.13
CA VAL A 25 7.98 -6.03 13.39
C VAL A 25 9.39 -5.48 13.35
N ASP A 26 9.94 -5.35 12.15
CA ASP A 26 11.17 -4.60 11.91
C ASP A 26 10.82 -3.20 11.42
N ARG A 27 11.09 -2.19 12.24
CA ARG A 27 10.84 -0.77 11.93
C ARG A 27 11.97 -0.10 11.15
N SER A 28 13.01 -0.84 10.72
CA SER A 28 14.08 -0.30 9.89
C SER A 28 13.54 0.18 8.54
N TYR A 29 13.74 1.43 8.14
CA TYR A 29 13.12 1.95 6.91
C TYR A 29 13.56 1.17 5.65
N PRO A 30 12.64 0.61 4.83
CA PRO A 30 11.19 0.90 4.75
C PRO A 30 10.26 0.05 5.65
N GLY A 31 10.76 -0.90 6.41
CA GLY A 31 10.03 -1.65 7.41
C GLY A 31 9.55 -3.00 6.88
N ARG A 32 9.27 -3.91 7.81
CA ARG A 32 8.80 -5.27 7.52
C ARG A 32 7.93 -5.82 8.66
N ILE A 33 6.96 -6.64 8.31
CA ILE A 33 6.24 -7.51 9.25
C ILE A 33 6.57 -8.95 8.88
N GLU A 34 7.21 -9.68 9.79
CA GLU A 34 7.66 -11.05 9.61
C GLU A 34 6.64 -12.05 10.15
N GLY A 35 6.64 -13.27 9.60
CA GLY A 35 5.84 -14.37 10.13
C GLY A 35 4.34 -14.28 9.87
N VAL A 36 3.92 -13.49 8.87
CA VAL A 36 2.51 -13.26 8.53
C VAL A 36 1.94 -14.48 7.79
N SER A 37 0.81 -14.99 8.28
CA SER A 37 0.08 -16.08 7.63
C SER A 37 -0.69 -15.57 6.41
N LEU A 38 -0.45 -16.19 5.25
CA LEU A 38 -1.04 -15.85 3.94
C LEU A 38 -2.31 -16.65 3.63
N ILE A 39 -2.30 -17.95 3.95
CA ILE A 39 -3.39 -18.89 3.69
C ILE A 39 -3.26 -20.08 4.63
N THR A 40 -4.38 -20.68 5.04
CA THR A 40 -4.43 -21.83 5.94
C THR A 40 -5.31 -22.94 5.38
N SER A 41 -4.94 -24.20 5.62
CA SER A 41 -5.71 -25.37 5.21
C SER A 41 -7.01 -25.51 6.02
N GLY A 42 -8.11 -25.79 5.34
CA GLY A 42 -9.44 -25.92 5.92
C GLY A 42 -10.52 -25.51 4.93
N PRO A 43 -11.78 -25.47 5.39
CA PRO A 43 -12.88 -25.03 4.56
C PRO A 43 -12.77 -23.54 4.25
N ALA A 44 -12.87 -23.18 2.96
CA ALA A 44 -13.05 -21.80 2.55
C ALA A 44 -14.54 -21.43 2.71
N ALA A 45 -14.92 -21.07 3.94
CA ALA A 45 -16.31 -20.78 4.30
C ALA A 45 -16.92 -19.74 3.34
N GLY A 46 -18.09 -20.06 2.78
CA GLY A 46 -18.78 -19.22 1.80
C GLY A 46 -18.32 -19.40 0.34
N HIS A 47 -17.31 -20.22 0.07
CA HIS A 47 -16.79 -20.44 -1.29
C HIS A 47 -17.00 -21.86 -1.85
N GLY A 48 -17.44 -22.82 -1.01
CA GLY A 48 -17.81 -24.16 -1.46
C GLY A 48 -16.63 -25.07 -1.83
N PHE A 49 -15.43 -24.78 -1.33
CA PHE A 49 -14.26 -25.62 -1.52
C PHE A 49 -13.35 -25.62 -0.28
N ASP A 50 -12.43 -26.58 -0.24
CA ASP A 50 -11.41 -26.71 0.78
C ASP A 50 -10.03 -26.31 0.24
N VAL A 51 -9.26 -25.70 1.13
CA VAL A 51 -7.83 -25.49 0.98
C VAL A 51 -7.13 -26.66 1.66
N ASP A 52 -6.44 -27.50 0.89
CA ASP A 52 -5.64 -28.59 1.45
C ASP A 52 -4.15 -28.19 1.55
N ARG A 53 -3.33 -29.13 2.02
CA ARG A 53 -1.88 -28.95 2.10
C ARG A 53 -1.29 -28.58 0.73
N THR A 54 -1.74 -29.23 -0.35
CA THR A 54 -1.24 -28.98 -1.70
C THR A 54 -1.53 -27.56 -2.14
N THR A 55 -2.74 -27.04 -1.89
CA THR A 55 -3.07 -25.63 -2.17
C THR A 55 -2.16 -24.67 -1.41
N VAL A 56 -1.88 -24.95 -0.13
CA VAL A 56 -0.96 -24.16 0.69
C VAL A 56 0.47 -24.18 0.14
N GLU A 57 0.96 -25.34 -0.28
CA GLU A 57 2.29 -25.50 -0.89
C GLU A 57 2.38 -24.76 -2.23
N GLN A 58 1.32 -24.79 -3.05
CA GLN A 58 1.25 -24.03 -4.30
C GLN A 58 1.26 -22.51 -4.07
N VAL A 59 0.52 -22.01 -3.07
CA VAL A 59 0.59 -20.59 -2.69
C VAL A 59 2.01 -20.24 -2.24
N THR A 60 2.61 -21.08 -1.41
CA THR A 60 3.99 -20.89 -0.91
C THR A 60 4.99 -20.78 -2.06
N GLU A 61 4.95 -21.71 -3.02
CA GLU A 61 5.84 -21.72 -4.18
C GLU A 61 5.73 -20.44 -5.03
N PHE A 62 4.51 -19.91 -5.18
CA PHE A 62 4.25 -18.80 -6.10
C PHE A 62 4.24 -17.41 -5.44
N ALA A 63 4.16 -17.33 -4.11
CA ALA A 63 3.98 -16.08 -3.38
C ALA A 63 5.28 -15.26 -3.23
N GLU A 64 6.46 -15.82 -3.46
CA GLU A 64 7.72 -15.06 -3.37
C GLU A 64 7.69 -13.86 -4.33
N GLY A 65 7.95 -12.66 -3.82
CA GLY A 65 7.87 -11.40 -4.58
C GLY A 65 6.46 -10.96 -5.01
N MET A 66 5.40 -11.68 -4.58
CA MET A 66 4.00 -11.31 -4.81
C MET A 66 3.75 -9.91 -4.26
N ARG A 67 2.96 -9.10 -4.97
CA ARG A 67 2.61 -7.75 -4.52
C ARG A 67 1.50 -7.81 -3.47
N GLY A 68 1.62 -6.97 -2.44
CA GLY A 68 0.50 -6.66 -1.55
C GLY A 68 0.11 -5.19 -1.62
N ARG A 69 -1.14 -4.93 -1.24
CA ARG A 69 -1.80 -3.62 -1.25
C ARG A 69 -2.52 -3.35 0.05
N TRP A 70 -2.88 -2.07 0.21
CA TRP A 70 -3.80 -1.61 1.22
C TRP A 70 -5.23 -1.81 0.72
N THR A 71 -5.98 -2.63 1.45
CA THR A 71 -7.39 -2.97 1.21
C THR A 71 -7.68 -3.44 -0.21
N HIS A 72 -8.88 -3.94 -0.39
CA HIS A 72 -9.37 -4.22 -1.74
C HIS A 72 -9.91 -2.92 -2.29
N SER A 73 -9.80 -2.74 -3.60
CA SER A 73 -10.70 -1.83 -4.28
C SER A 73 -12.10 -2.42 -4.10
N ASP A 74 -12.84 -1.91 -3.12
CA ASP A 74 -14.28 -2.11 -3.10
C ASP A 74 -14.84 -1.64 -4.45
N LEU A 75 -15.99 -2.18 -4.84
CA LEU A 75 -16.63 -1.85 -6.11
C LEU A 75 -16.90 -0.35 -6.32
N SER A 76 -16.81 0.44 -5.25
CA SER A 76 -16.98 1.90 -5.20
C SER A 76 -15.68 2.69 -4.93
N ALA A 77 -14.57 2.03 -4.56
CA ALA A 77 -13.28 2.66 -4.30
C ALA A 77 -12.34 2.40 -5.50
N ASP A 78 -12.34 3.33 -6.47
CA ASP A 78 -11.35 3.62 -7.54
C ASP A 78 -10.52 2.50 -8.20
N GLY A 79 -10.84 1.23 -8.02
CA GLY A 79 -10.27 0.08 -8.71
C GLY A 79 -8.80 -0.22 -8.41
N LEU A 80 -8.06 0.66 -7.75
CA LEU A 80 -6.61 0.61 -7.65
C LEU A 80 -6.17 0.66 -6.18
N GLY A 81 -6.43 -0.42 -5.42
CA GLY A 81 -5.72 -0.64 -4.16
C GLY A 81 -4.22 -0.30 -4.35
N ARG A 82 -3.68 0.55 -3.48
CA ARG A 82 -2.35 1.13 -3.68
C ARG A 82 -1.28 0.13 -3.26
N HIS A 83 -0.22 0.02 -4.05
CA HIS A 83 0.88 -0.91 -3.78
C HIS A 83 1.58 -0.54 -2.46
N LEU A 84 1.68 -1.51 -1.55
CA LEU A 84 2.36 -1.33 -0.26
C LEU A 84 3.74 -1.96 -0.21
N GLY A 85 3.94 -3.09 -0.90
CA GLY A 85 5.13 -3.89 -0.69
C GLY A 85 5.03 -5.27 -1.31
N ARG A 86 5.96 -6.15 -0.92
CA ARG A 86 6.08 -7.49 -1.48
C ARG A 86 6.30 -8.52 -0.39
N TRP A 87 5.75 -9.71 -0.68
CA TRP A 87 5.96 -10.92 0.11
C TRP A 87 7.35 -11.49 -0.15
N GLN A 88 8.02 -11.92 0.91
CA GLN A 88 9.37 -12.49 0.89
C GLN A 88 9.48 -13.63 1.90
N ASN A 89 10.51 -14.47 1.75
CA ASN A 89 10.80 -15.58 2.68
C ASN A 89 9.58 -16.50 2.89
N VAL A 90 8.81 -16.71 1.82
CA VAL A 90 7.57 -17.47 1.92
C VAL A 90 7.86 -18.95 2.07
N HIS A 91 7.30 -19.58 3.08
CA HIS A 91 7.45 -21.01 3.37
C HIS A 91 6.14 -21.59 3.90
N SER A 92 5.98 -22.91 3.80
CA SER A 92 4.87 -23.63 4.41
C SER A 92 5.30 -24.24 5.74
N GLU A 93 4.39 -24.28 6.69
CA GLU A 93 4.63 -24.92 7.99
C GLU A 93 3.38 -25.66 8.49
N PRO A 94 3.57 -26.77 9.24
CA PRO A 94 2.50 -27.42 9.96
C PRO A 94 2.22 -26.72 11.29
N PHE A 95 0.99 -26.80 11.76
CA PHE A 95 0.59 -26.36 13.10
C PHE A 95 -0.59 -27.19 13.61
N LEU A 96 -0.85 -27.16 14.92
CA LEU A 96 -1.99 -27.89 15.49
C LEU A 96 -3.19 -26.95 15.57
N LEU A 97 -4.29 -27.31 14.91
CA LEU A 97 -5.53 -26.55 14.92
C LEU A 97 -6.64 -27.35 15.60
N CYS A 98 -7.27 -26.77 16.62
CA CYS A 98 -8.48 -27.34 17.17
C CYS A 98 -9.67 -27.08 16.23
N ARG A 99 -10.10 -28.09 15.49
CA ARG A 99 -11.23 -27.98 14.55
C ARG A 99 -12.56 -27.63 15.20
N THR A 100 -12.69 -27.80 16.51
CA THR A 100 -13.94 -27.43 17.23
C THR A 100 -14.04 -25.94 17.52
N CYS A 101 -12.93 -25.28 17.89
CA CYS A 101 -12.97 -23.88 18.32
C CYS A 101 -12.09 -22.93 17.49
N GLY A 102 -11.37 -23.45 16.50
CA GLY A 102 -10.49 -22.65 15.63
C GLY A 102 -9.20 -22.18 16.30
N VAL A 103 -8.93 -22.59 17.55
CA VAL A 103 -7.72 -22.19 18.28
C VAL A 103 -6.54 -23.05 17.88
N GLU A 104 -5.42 -22.39 17.58
CA GLU A 104 -4.12 -23.03 17.42
C GLU A 104 -3.64 -23.54 18.78
N ALA A 105 -3.27 -24.81 18.82
CA ALA A 105 -2.78 -25.47 20.01
C ALA A 105 -1.25 -25.64 19.94
N HIS A 106 -0.60 -25.63 21.10
CA HIS A 106 0.82 -25.98 21.23
C HIS A 106 1.03 -27.34 21.92
N ALA A 107 -0.07 -28.03 22.25
CA ALA A 107 -0.07 -29.29 22.98
C ALA A 107 -1.04 -30.30 22.33
N GLN A 108 -1.01 -31.53 22.81
CA GLN A 108 -1.91 -32.61 22.36
C GLN A 108 -3.39 -32.39 22.74
N ALA A 109 -3.69 -31.39 23.56
CA ALA A 109 -5.05 -30.97 23.88
C ALA A 109 -5.21 -29.48 23.62
N CYS A 110 -6.34 -29.09 23.05
CA CYS A 110 -6.71 -27.69 22.88
C CYS A 110 -6.87 -27.01 24.26
N PRO A 111 -6.23 -25.85 24.48
CA PRO A 111 -6.32 -25.17 25.78
C PRO A 111 -7.73 -24.70 26.12
N GLU A 112 -8.58 -24.41 25.11
CA GLU A 112 -9.93 -23.89 25.32
C GLU A 112 -10.97 -24.99 25.58
N CYS A 113 -10.96 -26.06 24.80
CA CYS A 113 -12.03 -27.07 24.83
C CYS A 113 -11.55 -28.48 25.20
N GLY A 114 -10.26 -28.68 25.44
CA GLY A 114 -9.66 -29.95 25.81
C GLY A 114 -9.65 -31.02 24.71
N LYS A 115 -10.24 -30.76 23.54
CA LYS A 115 -10.26 -31.70 22.42
C LYS A 115 -8.89 -31.79 21.75
N GLU A 116 -8.60 -32.96 21.18
CA GLU A 116 -7.38 -33.20 20.42
C GLU A 116 -7.35 -32.33 19.14
N PRO A 117 -6.31 -31.49 18.95
CA PRO A 117 -6.17 -30.69 17.74
C PRO A 117 -5.63 -31.56 16.59
N THR A 118 -5.92 -31.16 15.35
CA THR A 118 -5.43 -31.83 14.15
C THR A 118 -4.29 -31.04 13.51
N VAL A 119 -3.35 -31.72 12.87
CA VAL A 119 -2.33 -31.05 12.05
C VAL A 119 -3.01 -30.34 10.88
N ALA A 120 -2.80 -29.03 10.79
CA ALA A 120 -3.15 -28.16 9.68
C ALA A 120 -1.87 -27.57 9.07
N TRP A 121 -1.99 -26.95 7.90
CA TRP A 121 -0.91 -26.33 7.16
C TRP A 121 -1.21 -24.88 6.86
N ARG A 122 -0.19 -24.03 6.81
CA ARG A 122 -0.33 -22.66 6.34
C ARG A 122 0.90 -22.21 5.57
N SER A 123 0.70 -21.19 4.75
CA SER A 123 1.77 -20.46 4.07
C SER A 123 2.06 -19.21 4.89
N VAL A 124 3.32 -18.96 5.18
CA VAL A 124 3.81 -17.89 6.04
C VAL A 124 4.88 -17.13 5.28
N GLY A 125 4.89 -15.80 5.37
CA GLY A 125 5.93 -14.99 4.76
C GLY A 125 6.09 -13.64 5.44
N ASP A 126 7.11 -12.93 5.00
CA ASP A 126 7.41 -11.58 5.45
C ASP A 126 6.86 -10.57 4.45
N PHE A 127 6.24 -9.52 4.96
CA PHE A 127 5.81 -8.40 4.15
C PHE A 127 6.81 -7.25 4.23
N ALA A 128 7.60 -7.05 3.17
CA ALA A 128 8.53 -5.94 3.07
C ALA A 128 7.85 -4.74 2.39
N PHE A 129 7.77 -3.62 3.09
CA PHE A 129 7.16 -2.40 2.56
C PHE A 129 8.04 -1.75 1.48
N ASP A 130 7.41 -1.15 0.48
CA ASP A 130 8.08 -0.28 -0.48
C ASP A 130 8.22 1.14 0.10
N ARG A 131 9.26 1.87 -0.27
CA ARG A 131 9.45 3.28 0.14
C ARG A 131 8.27 4.15 -0.25
N THR A 132 7.72 3.90 -1.43
CA THR A 132 6.55 4.63 -1.96
C THR A 132 5.30 4.43 -1.11
N ALA A 133 5.22 3.34 -0.33
CA ALA A 133 4.08 3.06 0.52
C ALA A 133 3.88 4.08 1.65
N TYR A 134 4.94 4.79 2.07
CA TYR A 134 4.86 5.84 3.09
C TYR A 134 4.15 7.10 2.61
N THR A 135 3.88 7.22 1.31
CA THR A 135 3.05 8.28 0.74
C THR A 135 1.56 7.97 0.81
N ILE A 136 1.20 6.71 1.11
CA ILE A 136 -0.18 6.26 1.19
C ILE A 136 -0.68 6.46 2.62
N ARG A 137 -1.72 7.28 2.77
CA ARG A 137 -2.48 7.44 4.01
C ARG A 137 -3.88 6.86 3.79
N PRO A 138 -4.25 5.78 4.47
CA PRO A 138 -5.60 5.26 4.38
C PRO A 138 -6.63 6.31 4.80
N ASP A 139 -7.82 6.26 4.20
CA ASP A 139 -8.90 7.18 4.53
C ASP A 139 -9.22 7.13 6.04
N GLY A 140 -9.19 8.30 6.67
CA GLY A 140 -9.46 8.44 8.11
C GLY A 140 -8.26 8.18 9.03
N LEU A 141 -7.06 7.95 8.48
CA LEU A 141 -5.83 7.81 9.26
C LEU A 141 -4.84 8.95 8.93
N ASP A 142 -4.24 9.53 9.97
CA ASP A 142 -3.22 10.59 9.84
C ASP A 142 -1.81 10.03 9.61
N VAL A 143 -1.63 8.72 9.76
CA VAL A 143 -0.35 8.02 9.63
C VAL A 143 -0.25 7.26 8.30
N PRO A 144 0.97 7.08 7.75
CA PRO A 144 1.15 6.23 6.56
C PRO A 144 0.74 4.78 6.79
N ALA A 145 0.29 4.10 5.74
CA ALA A 145 -0.16 2.71 5.78
C ALA A 145 0.87 1.74 6.39
N PRO A 146 2.18 1.81 6.06
CA PRO A 146 3.19 0.98 6.72
C PRO A 146 3.24 1.17 8.24
N VAL A 147 3.17 2.43 8.72
CA VAL A 147 3.20 2.75 10.15
C VAL A 147 1.97 2.14 10.83
N TYR A 148 0.79 2.37 10.27
CA TYR A 148 -0.45 1.79 10.80
C TYR A 148 -0.41 0.26 10.88
N LEU A 149 0.04 -0.42 9.81
CA LEU A 149 0.09 -1.89 9.79
C LEU A 149 1.09 -2.44 10.80
N MET A 150 2.25 -1.80 10.95
CA MET A 150 3.24 -2.17 11.95
C MET A 150 2.73 -1.96 13.37
N ASP A 151 2.09 -0.82 13.65
CA ASP A 151 1.48 -0.53 14.94
C ASP A 151 0.38 -1.56 15.26
N ARG A 152 -0.49 -1.90 14.30
CA ARG A 152 -1.50 -2.96 14.47
C ARG A 152 -0.88 -4.34 14.68
N ALA A 153 0.19 -4.66 13.99
CA ALA A 153 0.86 -5.96 14.16
C ALA A 153 1.46 -6.11 15.57
N GLU A 154 1.85 -5.01 16.23
CA GLU A 154 2.33 -5.01 17.62
C GLU A 154 1.19 -4.96 18.64
N GLU A 155 0.16 -4.12 18.40
CA GLU A 155 -0.92 -3.85 19.35
C GLU A 155 -2.03 -4.90 19.33
N ASP A 156 -2.51 -5.26 18.13
CA ASP A 156 -3.60 -6.22 17.93
C ASP A 156 -3.40 -7.00 16.61
N PRO A 157 -2.49 -7.98 16.59
CA PRO A 157 -2.25 -8.83 15.42
C PRO A 157 -3.52 -9.45 14.85
N ARG A 158 -4.52 -9.75 15.69
CA ARG A 158 -5.75 -10.43 15.29
C ARG A 158 -6.63 -9.55 14.41
N SER A 159 -6.46 -8.23 14.48
CA SER A 159 -7.16 -7.28 13.61
C SER A 159 -6.58 -7.24 12.19
N LEU A 160 -5.48 -7.94 11.92
CA LEU A 160 -4.86 -7.97 10.61
C LEU A 160 -5.28 -9.22 9.85
N GLY A 161 -5.95 -9.03 8.72
CA GLY A 161 -6.22 -10.10 7.77
C GLY A 161 -5.36 -9.98 6.52
N ILE A 162 -5.03 -11.13 5.92
CA ILE A 162 -4.53 -11.21 4.55
C ILE A 162 -5.61 -11.83 3.68
N SER A 163 -5.79 -11.29 2.49
CA SER A 163 -6.64 -11.89 1.47
C SER A 163 -5.80 -12.23 0.25
N VAL A 164 -5.63 -13.53 0.01
CA VAL A 164 -5.02 -14.02 -1.22
C VAL A 164 -6.01 -13.90 -2.36
N VAL A 165 -5.54 -13.31 -3.45
CA VAL A 165 -6.30 -13.14 -4.69
C VAL A 165 -5.67 -14.04 -5.73
N ALA A 166 -6.37 -15.11 -6.10
CA ALA A 166 -5.90 -16.05 -7.09
C ALA A 166 -7.01 -16.53 -8.01
N ARG A 167 -6.58 -17.12 -9.13
CA ARG A 167 -7.41 -17.84 -10.07
C ARG A 167 -7.32 -19.32 -9.77
N PHE A 168 -8.32 -19.86 -9.09
CA PHE A 168 -8.32 -21.26 -8.69
C PHE A 168 -8.84 -22.15 -9.82
N GLY A 169 -8.15 -23.27 -10.05
CA GLY A 169 -8.74 -24.47 -10.61
C GLY A 169 -9.38 -25.29 -9.49
N PHE A 170 -10.31 -26.17 -9.85
CA PHE A 170 -11.09 -26.94 -8.90
C PHE A 170 -11.06 -28.42 -9.28
N GLU A 171 -10.75 -29.26 -8.30
CA GLU A 171 -10.68 -30.72 -8.45
C GLU A 171 -11.65 -31.37 -7.45
N ALA A 172 -12.43 -32.34 -7.89
CA ALA A 172 -13.20 -33.17 -6.98
C ALA A 172 -12.25 -34.02 -6.13
N ALA A 173 -12.46 -34.06 -4.82
CA ALA A 173 -11.75 -35.02 -3.97
C ALA A 173 -12.25 -36.44 -4.26
N GLU A 174 -11.36 -37.44 -4.30
CA GLU A 174 -11.70 -38.85 -4.58
C GLU A 174 -12.77 -39.41 -3.63
N ASP A 175 -12.84 -38.88 -2.40
CA ASP A 175 -13.65 -39.43 -1.31
C ASP A 175 -14.72 -38.45 -0.77
N ALA A 176 -14.94 -37.28 -1.36
CA ALA A 176 -15.80 -36.26 -0.75
C ALA A 176 -16.63 -35.42 -1.73
N GLU A 177 -17.80 -34.96 -1.28
CA GLU A 177 -18.60 -33.86 -1.88
C GLU A 177 -17.87 -32.51 -1.91
N VAL A 178 -16.62 -32.46 -1.47
CA VAL A 178 -15.85 -31.25 -1.27
C VAL A 178 -14.88 -31.04 -2.44
N THR A 179 -15.00 -29.87 -3.06
CA THR A 179 -14.09 -29.43 -4.12
C THR A 179 -12.78 -28.93 -3.51
N ARG A 180 -11.64 -29.23 -4.12
CA ARG A 180 -10.32 -28.73 -3.70
C ARG A 180 -9.82 -27.65 -4.65
N ALA A 181 -9.32 -26.56 -4.09
CA ALA A 181 -8.75 -25.47 -4.89
C ALA A 181 -7.30 -25.75 -5.32
N ARG A 182 -6.93 -25.33 -6.53
CA ARG A 182 -5.60 -25.50 -7.10
C ARG A 182 -5.12 -24.22 -7.77
N ILE A 183 -3.83 -23.95 -7.66
CA ILE A 183 -3.17 -22.88 -8.40
C ILE A 183 -2.22 -23.53 -9.39
N ALA A 184 -2.54 -23.43 -10.69
CA ALA A 184 -1.79 -24.12 -11.73
C ALA A 184 -0.44 -23.46 -12.04
N SER A 185 -0.30 -22.16 -11.78
CA SER A 185 0.91 -21.41 -12.11
C SER A 185 1.03 -20.10 -11.34
N ARG A 186 2.25 -19.56 -11.25
CA ARG A 186 2.52 -18.27 -10.60
C ARG A 186 1.67 -17.10 -11.11
N ARG A 187 1.32 -17.08 -12.40
CA ARG A 187 0.44 -16.04 -12.98
C ARG A 187 -1.01 -16.11 -12.50
N ASP A 188 -1.41 -17.24 -11.91
CA ASP A 188 -2.74 -17.43 -11.34
C ASP A 188 -2.80 -16.95 -9.88
N LEU A 189 -1.66 -16.84 -9.18
CA LEU A 189 -1.56 -16.17 -7.90
C LEU A 189 -1.29 -14.67 -8.12
N LEU A 190 -2.32 -13.85 -7.95
CA LEU A 190 -2.26 -12.45 -8.36
C LEU A 190 -1.64 -11.59 -7.25
N ARG A 191 -2.17 -11.66 -6.02
CA ARG A 191 -1.86 -10.73 -4.93
C ARG A 191 -2.13 -11.34 -3.55
N GLY A 192 -1.51 -10.76 -2.52
CA GLY A 192 -1.88 -10.97 -1.11
C GLY A 192 -2.02 -9.60 -0.46
N ASP A 193 -3.25 -9.16 -0.26
CA ASP A 193 -3.58 -7.80 0.14
C ASP A 193 -3.93 -7.73 1.64
N TRP A 194 -3.54 -6.66 2.31
CA TRP A 194 -3.90 -6.39 3.70
C TRP A 194 -5.36 -5.94 3.79
N VAL A 195 -6.12 -6.54 4.71
CA VAL A 195 -7.52 -6.19 4.96
C VAL A 195 -7.74 -5.84 6.43
N ALA A 196 -8.61 -4.86 6.68
CA ALA A 196 -8.91 -4.37 8.02
C ALA A 196 -9.81 -5.34 8.82
N ASP A 197 -10.66 -6.09 8.11
CA ASP A 197 -11.40 -7.22 8.65
C ASP A 197 -10.92 -8.49 7.94
N PRO A 198 -10.57 -9.57 8.66
CA PRO A 198 -10.30 -10.87 8.05
C PRO A 198 -11.39 -11.19 7.03
N ALA A 199 -10.99 -11.53 5.80
CA ALA A 199 -11.93 -11.66 4.70
C ALA A 199 -12.94 -12.79 4.99
N ALA A 200 -14.14 -12.39 5.44
CA ALA A 200 -15.24 -13.22 5.91
C ALA A 200 -14.91 -14.06 7.14
N ASN A 201 -15.43 -13.68 8.32
CA ASN A 201 -15.45 -14.51 9.53
C ASN A 201 -15.82 -15.98 9.23
N PRO A 202 -15.47 -16.97 10.09
CA PRO A 202 -15.75 -18.42 9.92
C PRO A 202 -17.23 -18.80 9.75
N ILE A 203 -18.12 -17.81 9.81
CA ILE A 203 -19.56 -17.86 9.62
C ILE A 203 -19.99 -17.37 8.22
N GLY A 204 -19.05 -17.06 7.31
CA GLY A 204 -19.35 -16.46 6.01
C GLY A 204 -19.96 -15.06 6.14
N LEU A 205 -20.22 -14.40 5.00
CA LEU A 205 -20.87 -13.08 4.98
C LEU A 205 -22.33 -13.13 5.50
N HIS A 206 -22.89 -14.35 5.69
CA HIS A 206 -24.32 -14.56 5.89
C HIS A 206 -24.73 -15.62 6.93
N ALA A 207 -23.85 -16.43 7.53
CA ALA A 207 -24.30 -17.40 8.54
C ALA A 207 -24.34 -16.76 9.94
N GLY A 208 -25.50 -16.86 10.60
CA GLY A 208 -25.70 -16.41 12.00
C GLY A 208 -26.55 -15.16 12.20
N THR A 209 -27.12 -14.57 11.15
CA THR A 209 -27.92 -13.33 11.28
C THR A 209 -29.42 -13.61 11.28
N ASP A 210 -29.93 -14.14 12.39
CA ASP A 210 -31.37 -14.02 12.75
C ASP A 210 -31.69 -12.64 13.37
N THR A 211 -30.69 -11.75 13.45
CA THR A 211 -30.80 -10.35 13.91
C THR A 211 -30.20 -9.40 12.86
N PRO A 212 -30.71 -8.16 12.71
CA PRO A 212 -30.17 -7.19 11.75
C PRO A 212 -28.68 -7.00 12.00
N SER A 213 -27.87 -7.48 11.06
CA SER A 213 -26.44 -7.69 11.25
C SER A 213 -25.68 -6.39 11.56
N GLU A 214 -24.57 -6.50 12.30
CA GLU A 214 -23.56 -5.44 12.40
C GLU A 214 -23.09 -4.94 11.02
N LEU A 215 -23.20 -5.79 9.99
CA LEU A 215 -23.02 -5.45 8.58
C LEU A 215 -24.08 -4.47 8.06
N THR A 216 -25.36 -4.63 8.43
CA THR A 216 -26.43 -3.69 8.09
C THR A 216 -26.20 -2.36 8.80
N GLU A 217 -25.88 -2.37 10.09
CA GLU A 217 -25.52 -1.15 10.80
C GLU A 217 -24.25 -0.50 10.25
N GLY A 218 -23.25 -1.31 9.88
CA GLY A 218 -22.00 -0.87 9.28
C GLY A 218 -22.22 -0.25 7.91
N ALA A 219 -23.06 -0.87 7.08
CA ALA A 219 -23.47 -0.35 5.78
C ALA A 219 -24.27 0.95 5.92
N VAL A 220 -25.18 1.03 6.89
CA VAL A 220 -25.94 2.26 7.21
C VAL A 220 -24.98 3.36 7.69
N ARG A 221 -24.07 3.08 8.62
CA ARG A 221 -23.03 4.03 9.07
C ARG A 221 -22.14 4.48 7.92
N ALA A 222 -21.78 3.58 7.01
CA ALA A 222 -20.99 3.92 5.82
C ALA A 222 -21.78 4.81 4.85
N LEU A 223 -23.06 4.50 4.62
CA LEU A 223 -23.97 5.32 3.81
C LEU A 223 -24.15 6.70 4.44
N ASP A 224 -24.35 6.79 5.75
CA ASP A 224 -24.49 8.06 6.47
C ASP A 224 -23.23 8.92 6.33
N ARG A 225 -22.03 8.33 6.43
CA ARG A 225 -20.76 9.05 6.18
C ARG A 225 -20.67 9.55 4.74
N ILE A 226 -21.09 8.75 3.76
CA ILE A 226 -21.13 9.16 2.36
C ILE A 226 -22.11 10.32 2.20
N VAL A 227 -23.33 10.19 2.71
CA VAL A 227 -24.37 11.23 2.65
C VAL A 227 -23.91 12.54 3.30
N ALA A 228 -23.26 12.47 4.46
CA ALA A 228 -22.71 13.64 5.14
C ALA A 228 -21.61 14.34 4.33
N ARG A 229 -20.78 13.57 3.60
CA ARG A 229 -19.65 14.09 2.83
C ARG A 229 -20.04 14.70 1.48
N ILE A 230 -20.89 14.01 0.71
CA ILE A 230 -21.21 14.41 -0.68
C ILE A 230 -22.63 14.95 -0.85
N GLY A 231 -23.40 15.01 0.24
CA GLY A 231 -24.80 15.41 0.22
C GLY A 231 -25.74 14.29 -0.21
N ARG A 232 -27.00 14.42 0.22
CA ARG A 232 -28.06 13.41 0.06
C ARG A 232 -28.34 13.04 -1.40
N GLU A 233 -28.45 14.04 -2.28
CA GLU A 233 -28.81 13.79 -3.69
C GLU A 233 -27.71 13.03 -4.43
N GLN A 234 -26.44 13.41 -4.23
CA GLN A 234 -25.32 12.75 -4.88
C GLN A 234 -25.09 11.34 -4.34
N ALA A 235 -25.29 11.13 -3.04
CA ALA A 235 -25.28 9.80 -2.43
C ALA A 235 -26.39 8.90 -2.97
N LYS A 236 -27.61 9.44 -3.14
CA LYS A 236 -28.76 8.72 -3.73
C LYS A 236 -28.46 8.28 -5.15
N THR A 237 -27.92 9.16 -6.01
CA THR A 237 -27.54 8.81 -7.38
C THR A 237 -26.50 7.68 -7.42
N ARG A 238 -25.49 7.72 -6.53
CA ARG A 238 -24.46 6.67 -6.46
C ARG A 238 -25.00 5.34 -5.95
N ALA A 239 -25.87 5.38 -4.94
CA ALA A 239 -26.52 4.17 -4.42
C ALA A 239 -27.41 3.53 -5.49
N LEU A 240 -28.22 4.31 -6.20
CA LEU A 240 -29.07 3.82 -7.29
C LEU A 240 -28.25 3.26 -8.46
N ALA A 241 -27.17 3.93 -8.86
CA ALA A 241 -26.27 3.41 -9.90
C ALA A 241 -25.58 2.10 -9.48
N PHE A 242 -25.21 1.98 -8.20
CA PHE A 242 -24.67 0.74 -7.64
C PHE A 242 -25.71 -0.38 -7.67
N LEU A 243 -26.94 -0.13 -7.21
CA LEU A 243 -28.02 -1.11 -7.22
C LEU A 243 -28.39 -1.53 -8.65
N ALA A 244 -28.50 -0.58 -9.58
CA ALA A 244 -28.78 -0.86 -10.99
C ALA A 244 -27.69 -1.72 -11.64
N ARG A 245 -26.43 -1.55 -11.27
CA ARG A 245 -25.33 -2.40 -11.77
C ARG A 245 -25.41 -3.85 -11.30
N TYR A 246 -25.98 -4.10 -10.13
CA TYR A 246 -26.02 -5.42 -9.49
C TYR A 246 -27.34 -6.16 -9.67
N PHE A 247 -28.43 -5.42 -9.71
CA PHE A 247 -29.78 -5.94 -9.77
C PHE A 247 -30.51 -5.58 -11.08
N GLY A 248 -29.90 -4.75 -11.93
CA GLY A 248 -30.55 -4.18 -13.11
C GLY A 248 -30.88 -5.15 -14.24
N ASP A 249 -30.39 -6.38 -14.21
CA ASP A 249 -30.77 -7.44 -15.15
C ASP A 249 -31.72 -8.49 -14.53
N ALA A 250 -32.00 -8.42 -13.22
CA ALA A 250 -32.74 -9.48 -12.49
C ALA A 250 -34.03 -9.01 -11.82
N PHE A 251 -34.40 -7.74 -11.93
CA PHE A 251 -35.81 -7.39 -11.84
C PHE A 251 -36.41 -7.81 -13.17
N GLU A 252 -37.01 -9.00 -13.20
CA GLU A 252 -38.09 -9.25 -14.14
C GLU A 252 -38.95 -7.99 -14.15
N GLU A 253 -39.06 -7.36 -15.32
CA GLU A 253 -40.05 -6.32 -15.56
C GLU A 253 -41.40 -6.93 -15.19
N GLU A 254 -41.78 -6.88 -13.91
CA GLU A 254 -43.18 -6.79 -13.54
C GLU A 254 -43.66 -5.64 -14.42
N GLU A 255 -44.50 -6.03 -15.37
CA GLU A 255 -45.19 -5.23 -16.37
C GLU A 255 -46.07 -4.22 -15.62
N HIS A 256 -45.44 -3.33 -14.86
CA HIS A 256 -45.98 -2.07 -14.43
C HIS A 256 -46.21 -1.34 -15.72
N ALA A 257 -47.45 -1.47 -16.22
CA ALA A 257 -48.00 -0.72 -17.32
C ALA A 257 -47.38 0.67 -17.28
N GLU A 258 -46.37 0.84 -18.13
CA GLU A 258 -45.55 2.03 -18.21
C GLU A 258 -46.57 3.10 -18.57
N ALA A 259 -46.98 3.89 -17.57
CA ALA A 259 -47.86 5.00 -17.78
C ALA A 259 -47.05 5.96 -18.64
N ALA A 260 -47.18 5.78 -19.96
CA ALA A 260 -46.39 6.49 -20.95
C ALA A 260 -46.43 7.96 -20.56
N LEU A 261 -45.26 8.50 -20.20
CA LEU A 261 -45.14 9.92 -19.95
C LEU A 261 -45.79 10.62 -21.14
N PRO A 262 -46.76 11.54 -20.91
CA PRO A 262 -47.47 12.16 -22.01
C PRO A 262 -46.45 12.73 -22.99
N GLU A 263 -46.61 12.42 -24.29
CA GLU A 263 -45.67 12.82 -25.36
C GLU A 263 -45.06 14.23 -25.23
N PRO A 264 -45.79 15.29 -24.81
CA PRO A 264 -45.18 16.60 -24.57
C PRO A 264 -44.05 16.62 -23.52
N GLU A 265 -44.15 15.83 -22.45
CA GLU A 265 -43.11 15.74 -21.41
C GLU A 265 -41.86 15.02 -21.92
N LEU A 266 -42.05 13.96 -22.72
CA LEU A 266 -40.94 13.24 -23.36
C LEU A 266 -40.19 14.15 -24.35
N GLY A 267 -40.91 14.98 -25.10
CA GLY A 267 -40.33 15.98 -26.00
C GLY A 267 -39.49 17.02 -25.25
N ALA A 268 -40.00 17.55 -24.14
CA ALA A 268 -39.28 18.50 -23.29
C ALA A 268 -38.02 17.88 -22.67
N LEU A 269 -38.10 16.62 -22.22
CA LEU A 269 -36.95 15.91 -21.65
C LEU A 269 -35.86 15.68 -22.70
N ARG A 270 -36.22 15.26 -23.92
CA ARG A 270 -35.27 15.09 -25.04
C ARG A 270 -34.57 16.41 -25.38
N ALA A 271 -35.32 17.51 -25.50
CA ALA A 271 -34.76 18.83 -25.74
C ALA A 271 -33.78 19.25 -24.64
N ARG A 272 -34.09 18.94 -23.37
CA ARG A 272 -33.18 19.22 -22.24
C ARG A 272 -31.91 18.37 -22.30
N VAL A 273 -32.00 17.10 -22.66
CA VAL A 273 -30.83 16.21 -22.82
C VAL A 273 -29.92 16.72 -23.93
N ASP A 274 -30.47 17.14 -25.06
CA ASP A 274 -29.68 17.67 -26.18
C ASP A 274 -29.03 19.03 -25.85
N ALA A 275 -29.72 19.88 -25.08
CA ALA A 275 -29.14 21.10 -24.53
C ALA A 275 -27.96 20.81 -23.59
N LEU A 276 -28.12 19.88 -22.65
CA LEU A 276 -27.05 19.49 -21.72
C LEU A 276 -25.86 18.84 -22.44
N ARG A 277 -26.10 18.05 -23.50
CA ARG A 277 -25.02 17.50 -24.34
C ARG A 277 -24.23 18.59 -25.03
N SER A 278 -24.92 19.61 -25.54
CA SER A 278 -24.28 20.77 -26.19
C SER A 278 -23.46 21.59 -25.20
N GLU A 279 -23.99 21.82 -23.99
CA GLU A 279 -23.27 22.50 -22.90
C GLU A 279 -22.03 21.72 -22.46
N LEU A 280 -22.14 20.40 -22.32
CA LEU A 280 -21.03 19.54 -21.94
C LEU A 280 -19.91 19.53 -22.99
N GLU A 281 -20.25 19.57 -24.28
CA GLU A 281 -19.28 19.67 -25.36
C GLU A 281 -18.58 21.05 -25.37
N ALA A 282 -19.32 22.13 -25.14
CA ALA A 282 -18.73 23.47 -24.99
C ALA A 282 -17.78 23.56 -23.79
N LEU A 283 -18.12 22.92 -22.66
CA LEU A 283 -17.27 22.86 -21.48
C LEU A 283 -15.99 22.05 -21.74
N ARG A 284 -16.10 20.92 -22.46
CA ARG A 284 -14.92 20.12 -22.88
C ARG A 284 -13.97 20.93 -23.75
N GLN A 285 -14.49 21.69 -24.70
CA GLN A 285 -13.70 22.59 -25.54
C GLN A 285 -12.99 23.67 -24.72
N THR A 286 -13.68 24.23 -23.73
CA THR A 286 -13.10 25.23 -22.81
C THR A 286 -11.98 24.63 -21.96
N VAL A 287 -12.16 23.43 -21.40
CA VAL A 287 -11.11 22.73 -20.63
C VAL A 287 -9.92 22.37 -21.51
N ALA A 288 -10.15 21.94 -22.75
CA ALA A 288 -9.07 21.67 -23.70
C ALA A 288 -8.25 22.94 -24.02
N ALA A 289 -8.93 24.07 -24.27
CA ALA A 289 -8.28 25.35 -24.50
C ALA A 289 -7.47 25.81 -23.29
N TYR A 290 -8.00 25.64 -22.07
CA TYR A 290 -7.27 25.97 -20.84
C TYR A 290 -6.01 25.11 -20.67
N ARG A 291 -6.10 23.80 -20.91
CA ARG A 291 -4.92 22.91 -20.84
C ARG A 291 -3.84 23.29 -21.84
N GLN A 292 -4.23 23.60 -23.08
CA GLN A 292 -3.29 24.07 -24.10
C GLN A 292 -2.62 25.38 -23.71
N ALA A 293 -3.39 26.35 -23.18
CA ALA A 293 -2.85 27.61 -22.70
C ALA A 293 -1.88 27.42 -21.50
N GLU A 294 -2.21 26.51 -20.58
CA GLU A 294 -1.35 26.20 -19.45
C GLU A 294 -0.05 25.49 -19.86
N GLU A 295 -0.12 24.57 -20.82
CA GLU A 295 1.06 23.91 -21.40
C GLU A 295 1.97 24.92 -22.12
N ALA A 296 1.39 25.81 -22.93
CA ALA A 296 2.15 26.89 -23.58
C ALA A 296 2.83 27.81 -22.56
N ARG A 297 2.13 28.20 -21.49
CA ARG A 297 2.72 29.00 -20.40
C ARG A 297 3.88 28.27 -19.71
N ARG A 298 3.72 26.97 -19.43
CA ARG A 298 4.81 26.17 -18.81
C ARG A 298 6.03 26.06 -19.72
N GLN A 299 5.83 25.90 -21.04
CA GLN A 299 6.91 25.88 -22.01
C GLN A 299 7.64 27.24 -22.03
N GLU A 300 6.92 28.36 -22.12
CA GLU A 300 7.49 29.71 -22.08
C GLU A 300 8.26 29.99 -20.77
N GLU A 301 7.72 29.60 -19.62
CA GLU A 301 8.39 29.71 -18.32
C GLU A 301 9.67 28.84 -18.26
N GLY A 302 9.62 27.64 -18.82
CA GLY A 302 10.77 26.74 -18.91
C GLY A 302 11.89 27.29 -19.79
N GLU A 303 11.56 27.82 -20.96
CA GLU A 303 12.50 28.48 -21.87
C GLU A 303 13.13 29.71 -21.23
N THR A 304 12.32 30.54 -20.57
CA THR A 304 12.79 31.73 -19.83
C THR A 304 13.78 31.34 -18.74
N PHE A 305 13.47 30.29 -17.97
CA PHE A 305 14.36 29.78 -16.92
C PHE A 305 15.69 29.24 -17.48
N LEU A 306 15.66 28.48 -18.57
CA LEU A 306 16.88 28.00 -19.23
C LEU A 306 17.72 29.14 -19.80
N ALA A 307 17.10 30.17 -20.38
CA ALA A 307 17.81 31.34 -20.89
C ALA A 307 18.51 32.12 -19.76
N MET A 308 17.83 32.31 -18.63
CA MET A 308 18.41 32.89 -17.40
C MET A 308 19.60 32.06 -16.92
N LEU A 309 19.42 30.74 -16.78
CA LEU A 309 20.45 29.82 -16.30
C LEU A 309 21.71 29.84 -17.19
N ARG A 310 21.53 29.84 -18.52
CA ARG A 310 22.61 29.94 -19.50
C ARG A 310 23.34 31.28 -19.41
N THR A 311 22.61 32.38 -19.21
CA THR A 311 23.18 33.73 -19.07
C THR A 311 24.02 33.84 -17.80
N GLU A 312 23.49 33.39 -16.66
CA GLU A 312 24.22 33.39 -15.38
C GLU A 312 25.44 32.47 -15.45
N ALA A 313 25.31 31.26 -15.99
CA ALA A 313 26.41 30.33 -16.15
C ALA A 313 27.56 30.89 -17.02
N ALA A 314 27.23 31.67 -18.06
CA ALA A 314 28.23 32.29 -18.94
C ALA A 314 29.00 33.44 -18.26
N ALA A 315 28.42 34.06 -17.22
CA ALA A 315 29.08 35.10 -16.44
C ALA A 315 30.06 34.55 -15.38
N LEU A 316 30.02 33.24 -15.10
CA LEU A 316 30.87 32.59 -14.12
C LEU A 316 32.24 32.21 -14.71
N ASN A 317 33.29 32.30 -13.88
CA ASN A 317 34.66 31.91 -14.26
C ASN A 317 34.78 30.42 -14.64
N ALA A 318 33.88 29.57 -14.15
CA ALA A 318 33.85 28.15 -14.40
C ALA A 318 32.44 27.73 -14.88
N PRO A 319 32.09 27.86 -16.17
CA PRO A 319 30.71 27.72 -16.64
C PRO A 319 30.11 26.32 -16.34
N ILE A 320 28.78 26.26 -16.19
CA ILE A 320 28.06 25.00 -15.99
C ILE A 320 28.31 24.08 -17.20
N PRO A 321 28.70 22.80 -16.99
CA PRO A 321 28.87 21.86 -18.09
C PRO A 321 27.59 21.67 -18.90
N ALA A 322 27.71 21.59 -20.23
CA ALA A 322 26.56 21.41 -21.14
C ALA A 322 25.72 20.17 -20.81
N ALA A 323 26.37 19.07 -20.37
CA ALA A 323 25.68 17.84 -19.96
C ALA A 323 24.78 18.03 -18.72
N ASP A 324 25.08 18.99 -17.86
CA ASP A 324 24.28 19.30 -16.68
C ASP A 324 23.10 20.22 -17.05
N LEU A 325 23.30 21.19 -17.96
CA LEU A 325 22.19 21.96 -18.53
C LEU A 325 21.18 21.07 -19.27
N ALA A 326 21.66 20.06 -20.00
CA ALA A 326 20.80 19.09 -20.68
C ALA A 326 19.91 18.29 -19.71
N LYS A 327 20.34 18.05 -18.48
CA LYS A 327 19.50 17.39 -17.45
C LYS A 327 18.37 18.29 -16.98
N VAL A 328 18.64 19.59 -16.83
CA VAL A 328 17.62 20.58 -16.46
C VAL A 328 16.58 20.71 -17.58
N GLU A 329 17.03 20.76 -18.83
CA GLU A 329 16.17 20.78 -20.02
C GLU A 329 15.29 19.53 -20.11
N ALA A 330 15.85 18.34 -19.93
CA ALA A 330 15.08 17.09 -19.92
C ALA A 330 14.01 17.03 -18.81
N LEU A 331 14.27 17.62 -17.63
CA LEU A 331 13.29 17.70 -16.56
C LEU A 331 12.15 18.67 -16.90
N LEU A 332 12.45 19.80 -17.57
CA LEU A 332 11.43 20.74 -18.04
C LEU A 332 10.56 20.12 -19.13
N GLU A 333 11.16 19.40 -20.09
CA GLU A 333 10.44 18.64 -21.11
C GLU A 333 9.53 17.55 -20.52
N ALA A 334 9.96 16.94 -19.41
CA ALA A 334 9.16 15.98 -18.66
C ALA A 334 8.05 16.61 -17.78
N GLY A 335 7.99 17.95 -17.70
CA GLY A 335 7.03 18.70 -16.88
C GLY A 335 7.37 18.79 -15.39
N ASP A 336 8.59 18.43 -14.97
CA ASP A 336 9.07 18.50 -13.58
C ASP A 336 9.83 19.82 -13.33
N ALA A 337 9.09 20.93 -13.39
CA ALA A 337 9.67 22.27 -13.32
C ALA A 337 10.34 22.59 -11.97
N ASP A 338 9.81 22.06 -10.85
CA ASP A 338 10.36 22.31 -9.52
C ASP A 338 11.73 21.64 -9.35
N THR A 339 11.84 20.37 -9.75
CA THR A 339 13.12 19.65 -9.70
C THR A 339 14.12 20.26 -10.68
N ALA A 340 13.68 20.66 -11.86
CA ALA A 340 14.53 21.38 -12.82
C ALA A 340 15.10 22.67 -12.22
N ARG A 341 14.26 23.48 -11.55
CA ARG A 341 14.69 24.72 -10.89
C ARG A 341 15.70 24.48 -9.78
N LEU A 342 15.41 23.52 -8.90
CA LEU A 342 16.31 23.14 -7.80
C LEU A 342 17.67 22.66 -8.32
N LEU A 343 17.66 21.79 -9.34
CA LEU A 343 18.88 21.24 -9.93
C LEU A 343 19.69 22.32 -10.64
N GLY A 344 19.04 23.21 -11.41
CA GLY A 344 19.69 24.33 -12.08
C GLY A 344 20.38 25.27 -11.08
N GLN A 345 19.70 25.63 -9.99
CA GLN A 345 20.27 26.46 -8.92
C GLN A 345 21.46 25.76 -8.24
N ALA A 346 21.38 24.46 -8.00
CA ALA A 346 22.50 23.70 -7.43
C ALA A 346 23.72 23.69 -8.36
N PHE A 347 23.52 23.62 -9.68
CA PHE A 347 24.61 23.71 -10.65
C PHE A 347 25.25 25.10 -10.70
N LEU A 348 24.45 26.17 -10.62
CA LEU A 348 24.97 27.54 -10.50
C LEU A 348 25.82 27.70 -9.24
N ALA A 349 25.31 27.32 -8.08
CA ALA A 349 26.03 27.45 -6.82
C ALA A 349 27.37 26.66 -6.82
N ARG A 350 27.38 25.47 -7.43
CA ARG A 350 28.62 24.69 -7.60
C ARG A 350 29.61 25.38 -8.54
N SER A 351 29.13 25.97 -9.63
CA SER A 351 29.93 26.71 -10.60
C SER A 351 30.53 27.98 -10.00
N GLU A 352 29.76 28.72 -9.20
CA GLU A 352 30.23 29.86 -8.41
C GLU A 352 31.35 29.48 -7.43
N ALA A 353 31.15 28.39 -6.67
CA ALA A 353 32.15 27.91 -5.71
C ALA A 353 33.49 27.54 -6.38
N LEU A 354 33.44 26.93 -7.56
CA LEU A 354 34.65 26.62 -8.35
C LEU A 354 35.33 27.86 -8.91
N GLY A 355 34.58 28.93 -9.19
CA GLY A 355 35.09 30.19 -9.72
C GLY A 355 35.68 31.14 -8.68
N GLN A 356 35.40 30.93 -7.38
CA GLN A 356 35.86 31.78 -6.29
C GLN A 356 37.20 31.38 -5.65
N GLU A 357 37.80 30.24 -6.03
CA GLU A 357 39.16 29.94 -5.58
C GLU A 357 40.21 30.56 -6.53
N PRO A 358 40.93 31.62 -6.12
CA PRO A 358 42.25 31.85 -6.67
C PRO A 358 43.11 30.67 -6.22
N PHE A 359 43.25 29.69 -7.10
CA PHE A 359 44.15 28.57 -6.94
C PHE A 359 45.59 29.12 -6.83
N GLN A 360 46.02 29.50 -5.62
CA GLN A 360 47.43 29.68 -5.30
C GLN A 360 48.07 28.28 -5.37
N ARG A 361 48.45 27.92 -6.58
CA ARG A 361 49.30 26.79 -6.93
C ARG A 361 50.69 27.05 -6.31
N GLY A 362 50.82 26.77 -5.02
CA GLY A 362 52.03 27.11 -4.27
C GLY A 362 52.01 26.65 -2.83
N GLY A 363 51.60 25.41 -2.56
CA GLY A 363 51.73 24.84 -1.22
C GLY A 363 50.88 23.62 -1.03
N VAL A 364 51.42 22.45 -1.38
CA VAL A 364 50.96 21.20 -0.75
C VAL A 364 51.36 21.32 0.72
N GLN A 365 50.49 21.87 1.56
CA GLN A 365 50.58 21.58 2.99
C GLN A 365 50.10 20.14 3.17
N PRO A 366 50.93 19.26 3.76
CA PRO A 366 50.46 17.94 4.14
C PRO A 366 49.26 18.12 5.05
N LEU A 367 48.31 17.18 4.99
CA LEU A 367 47.25 16.98 5.97
C LEU A 367 47.88 16.57 7.33
N ALA A 368 48.71 17.45 7.90
CA ALA A 368 49.09 17.39 9.29
C ALA A 368 47.85 17.86 10.05
N GLU A 369 47.01 16.88 10.38
CA GLU A 369 46.12 16.83 11.53
C GLU A 369 45.83 18.21 12.14
N SER A 370 44.91 18.96 11.52
CA SER A 370 44.36 20.14 12.19
C SER A 370 43.73 19.64 13.50
N HIS A 371 44.30 20.09 14.62
CA HIS A 371 43.84 19.78 15.97
C HIS A 371 42.33 20.07 16.11
N ASP A 372 41.84 21.06 15.38
CA ASP A 372 40.44 21.48 15.38
C ASP A 372 39.52 20.45 14.71
N ALA A 373 39.97 19.81 13.62
CA ALA A 373 39.18 18.77 12.95
C ALA A 373 39.07 17.49 13.82
N LYS A 374 40.15 17.10 14.50
CA LYS A 374 40.13 16.00 15.48
C LYS A 374 39.19 16.31 16.63
N LYS A 375 39.27 17.51 17.21
CA LYS A 375 38.40 17.97 18.30
C LYS A 375 36.92 17.99 17.91
N ALA A 376 36.59 18.45 16.70
CA ALA A 376 35.21 18.45 16.20
C ALA A 376 34.64 17.03 16.05
N SER A 377 35.43 16.09 15.52
CA SER A 377 35.04 14.69 15.37
C SER A 377 34.81 13.99 16.72
N VAL A 378 35.72 14.21 17.68
CA VAL A 378 35.62 13.66 19.05
C VAL A 378 34.43 14.23 19.80
N ALA A 379 34.17 15.53 19.67
CA ALA A 379 33.00 16.17 20.25
C ALA A 379 31.68 15.63 19.68
N ALA A 380 31.62 15.35 18.36
CA ALA A 380 30.44 14.76 17.74
C ALA A 380 30.19 13.33 18.27
N ARG A 381 31.24 12.52 18.35
CA ARG A 381 31.16 11.12 18.82
C ARG A 381 30.77 11.02 20.30
N ALA A 382 31.31 11.90 21.16
CA ALA A 382 30.91 11.99 22.56
C ALA A 382 29.44 12.42 22.72
N ARG A 383 28.94 13.30 21.86
CA ARG A 383 27.53 13.74 21.86
C ARG A 383 26.58 12.57 21.56
N VAL A 384 26.93 11.72 20.59
CA VAL A 384 26.15 10.52 20.25
C VAL A 384 26.12 9.52 21.41
N LEU A 385 27.27 9.26 22.04
CA LEU A 385 27.37 8.33 23.18
C LEU A 385 26.56 8.82 24.40
N ARG A 386 26.65 10.12 24.73
CA ARG A 386 25.87 10.71 25.82
C ARG A 386 24.36 10.60 25.59
N ARG A 387 23.88 10.78 24.35
CA ARG A 387 22.46 10.57 23.99
C ARG A 387 21.99 9.12 24.22
N ARG A 388 22.90 8.15 24.17
CA ARG A 388 22.63 6.73 24.45
C ARG A 388 22.77 6.37 25.94
N GLY A 389 22.86 7.36 26.83
CA GLY A 389 22.98 7.15 28.27
C GLY A 389 24.40 6.83 28.77
N TRP A 390 25.41 6.91 27.91
CA TRP A 390 26.81 6.69 28.31
C TRP A 390 27.38 7.93 29.00
N ARG A 391 28.12 7.72 30.09
CA ARG A 391 29.00 8.75 30.65
C ARG A 391 30.32 8.74 29.87
N VAL A 392 30.70 9.90 29.33
CA VAL A 392 31.88 10.04 28.46
C VAL A 392 32.75 11.20 28.94
N GLU A 393 34.02 10.91 29.24
CA GLU A 393 35.05 11.88 29.59
C GLU A 393 35.98 12.12 28.40
N LEU A 394 36.32 13.38 28.15
CA LEU A 394 37.22 13.80 27.09
C LEU A 394 38.59 14.19 27.67
N SER A 395 39.65 14.07 26.88
CA SER A 395 40.98 14.58 27.25
C SER A 395 40.93 16.09 27.48
N GLU A 396 41.90 16.66 28.20
CA GLU A 396 41.92 18.09 28.52
C GLU A 396 41.88 18.99 27.26
N ASP A 397 42.50 18.54 26.16
CA ASP A 397 42.48 19.23 24.86
C ASP A 397 41.22 18.92 24.02
N GLY A 398 40.42 17.93 24.42
CA GLY A 398 39.18 17.50 23.77
C GLY A 398 39.40 16.70 22.49
N THR A 399 40.62 16.24 22.21
CA THR A 399 40.93 15.47 20.99
C THR A 399 40.75 13.96 21.16
N GLU A 400 40.52 13.46 22.38
CA GLU A 400 40.30 12.04 22.65
C GLU A 400 39.18 11.80 23.67
N ILE A 401 38.59 10.60 23.63
CA ILE A 401 37.66 10.12 24.66
C ILE A 401 38.46 9.24 25.63
N VAL A 402 38.64 9.69 26.87
CA VAL A 402 39.47 9.01 27.88
C VAL A 402 38.71 7.91 28.61
N SER A 403 37.39 8.08 28.81
CA SER A 403 36.56 7.07 29.46
C SER A 403 35.15 7.02 28.86
N GLN A 404 34.56 5.82 28.85
CA GLN A 404 33.19 5.55 28.42
C GLN A 404 32.56 4.55 29.39
N ILE A 405 31.66 5.03 30.24
CA ILE A 405 30.92 4.20 31.21
C ILE A 405 29.51 3.99 30.66
N PRO A 406 29.09 2.74 30.37
CA PRO A 406 27.74 2.48 29.89
C PRO A 406 26.70 2.87 30.96
N PRO A 407 25.45 3.14 30.56
CA PRO A 407 24.38 3.34 31.52
C PRO A 407 24.31 2.09 32.41
N THR A 408 24.35 2.28 33.73
CA THR A 408 24.10 1.21 34.70
C THR A 408 22.65 0.79 34.55
N GLY A 409 22.42 -0.23 33.72
CA GLY A 409 21.12 -0.84 33.54
C GLY A 409 20.60 -1.28 34.91
N GLY A 410 19.43 -0.76 35.27
CA GLY A 410 18.63 -1.27 36.37
C GLY A 410 18.54 -2.79 36.21
N GLY A 411 18.74 -3.48 37.33
CA GLY A 411 18.64 -4.92 37.39
C GLY A 411 17.36 -5.38 36.70
N ALA A 412 17.50 -6.42 35.89
CA ALA A 412 16.39 -7.31 35.61
C ALA A 412 15.82 -7.75 36.97
N ALA A 413 14.63 -7.26 37.29
CA ALA A 413 13.74 -7.75 38.33
C ALA A 413 12.44 -8.14 37.64
#